data_AF-A0A8S3JDQ9-F1
#
_entry.id   AF-A0A8S3JDQ9-F1
#
_cell.length_a   1.000
_cell.length_b   1.000
_cell.length_c   1.000
_cell.angle_alpha   90.00
_cell.angle_beta   90.00
_cell.angle_gamma   90.00
#
_symmetry.space_group_name_H-M   'P 1'
#
loop_
_entity.id
_entity.type
_entity.pdbx_description
1 polymer ?
#
loop_
_entity_poly.entity_id
_entity_poly.type
_entity_poly.pdbx_seq_one_letter_code
_entity_poly.pdbx_strand_id
1 'polypeptide(L)' 'MANDTDKFYSDLQDTINNVSTNDMLIIMGDLNARVGGNQQQLTSINSVGPFTVDVENENGARLVD' A
#
# COMPACT_ATOMS: atom_id res chain seq x y z
N MET A 1 -16.93 7.95 -12.34
CA MET A 1 -17.23 7.73 -10.92
C MET A 1 -16.00 7.02 -10.37
N ALA A 2 -15.15 7.70 -9.60
CA ALA A 2 -14.13 6.97 -8.83
C ALA A 2 -14.89 6.04 -7.90
N ASN A 3 -14.55 4.74 -7.89
CA ASN A 3 -15.20 3.82 -6.97
C ASN A 3 -14.75 4.17 -5.53
N ASP A 4 -15.52 3.77 -4.52
CA ASP A 4 -15.21 4.11 -3.13
C ASP A 4 -13.81 3.65 -2.69
N THR A 5 -13.31 2.57 -3.29
CA THR A 5 -11.95 2.05 -3.08
C THR A 5 -10.88 2.99 -3.62
N ASP A 6 -11.05 3.57 -4.81
CA ASP A 6 -10.13 4.54 -5.40
C ASP A 6 -10.03 5.78 -4.51
N LYS A 7 -11.17 6.25 -4.00
CA LYS A 7 -11.23 7.38 -3.09
C LYS A 7 -10.50 7.07 -1.78
N PHE A 8 -10.69 5.88 -1.22
CA PHE A 8 -10.00 5.46 0.00
C PHE A 8 -8.47 5.51 -0.14
N TYR A 9 -7.90 4.90 -1.18
CA TYR A 9 -6.45 4.91 -1.37
C TYR A 9 -5.90 6.31 -1.68
N SER A 10 -6.65 7.13 -2.42
CA SER A 10 -6.28 8.53 -2.66
C SER A 10 -6.23 9.34 -1.36
N ASP A 11 -7.28 9.28 -0.54
CA ASP A 11 -7.35 10.01 0.72
C ASP A 11 -6.27 9.50 1.71
N LEU A 12 -5.96 8.20 1.68
CA LEU A 12 -4.87 7.60 2.46
C LEU A 12 -3.52 8.18 2.04
N GLN A 13 -3.24 8.24 0.74
CA GLN A 13 -1.98 8.77 0.22
C GLN A 13 -1.82 10.26 0.56
N ASP A 14 -2.88 11.05 0.41
CA ASP A 14 -2.89 12.46 0.81
C ASP A 14 -2.62 12.62 2.31
N THR A 15 -3.17 11.74 3.14
CA THR A 15 -2.92 11.74 4.58
C THR A 15 -1.45 11.43 4.90
N ILE A 16 -0.88 10.41 4.26
CA ILE A 16 0.54 10.04 4.42
C ILE A 16 1.46 11.20 4.01
N ASN A 17 1.17 11.85 2.87
CA ASN A 17 1.96 12.96 2.33
C ASN A 17 1.97 14.19 3.25
N ASN A 18 0.95 14.34 4.11
CA ASN A 18 0.85 15.43 5.06
C ASN A 18 1.59 15.15 6.40
N VAL A 19 2.05 13.92 6.62
CA VAL A 19 2.84 13.56 7.81
C VAL A 19 4.29 14.02 7.62
N SER A 20 4.88 14.64 8.65
CA SER A 20 6.28 15.05 8.58
C SER A 20 7.19 13.83 8.45
N THR A 21 8.26 13.95 7.65
CA THR A 21 9.28 12.90 7.53
C THR A 21 10.09 12.68 8.81
N ASN A 22 9.98 13.59 9.79
CA ASN A 22 10.60 13.42 11.12
C ASN A 22 9.73 12.58 12.07
N ASP A 23 8.46 12.36 11.73
CA ASP A 23 7.51 11.61 12.54
C ASP A 23 7.51 10.12 12.14
N MET A 24 7.26 9.24 13.11
CA MET A 24 7.06 7.82 12.84
C MET A 24 5.59 7.57 12.51
N LEU A 25 5.31 7.12 11.28
CA LEU A 25 3.99 6.71 10.84
C LEU A 25 3.87 5.17 10.88
N ILE A 26 2.84 4.69 11.58
CA ILE A 26 2.48 3.27 11.62
C ILE A 26 1.03 3.15 11.15
N ILE A 27 0.82 2.42 10.05
CA ILE A 27 -0.51 2.10 9.51
C ILE A 27 -0.75 0.61 9.73
N MET A 28 -1.86 0.29 10.40
CA MET A 28 -2.25 -1.07 10.73
C MET A 28 -3.75 -1.25 10.54
N GLY A 29 -4.16 -2.43 10.10
CA GLY A 29 -5.55 -2.78 9.87
C GLY A 29 -5.72 -3.72 8.69
N ASP A 30 -6.95 -4.07 8.38
CA ASP A 30 -7.28 -4.76 7.14
C ASP A 30 -7.44 -3.73 6.01
N LEU A 31 -6.39 -3.61 5.19
CA LEU A 31 -6.37 -2.71 4.04
C LEU A 31 -6.95 -3.37 2.78
N ASN A 32 -7.41 -4.63 2.85
CA ASN A 32 -7.93 -5.40 1.72
C ASN A 32 -7.02 -5.40 0.47
N ALA A 33 -5.71 -5.34 0.70
CA ALA A 33 -4.67 -5.22 -0.30
C ALA A 33 -3.77 -6.46 -0.27
N ARG A 34 -3.61 -7.13 -1.41
CA ARG A 34 -2.69 -8.26 -1.59
C ARG A 34 -1.54 -7.77 -2.44
N VAL A 35 -0.37 -7.59 -1.83
CA VAL A 35 0.82 -7.03 -2.48
C VAL A 35 1.65 -8.07 -3.24
N GLY A 36 1.32 -9.36 -3.10
CA GLY A 36 1.96 -10.44 -3.86
C GLY A 36 3.32 -10.92 -3.36
N GLY A 37 3.70 -12.14 -3.78
CA GLY A 37 4.91 -12.87 -3.38
C GLY A 37 6.23 -12.46 -4.03
N ASN A 38 6.19 -11.74 -5.15
CA ASN A 38 7.38 -11.55 -5.97
C ASN A 38 8.21 -10.34 -5.51
N GLN A 39 9.09 -10.60 -4.54
CA GLN A 39 10.19 -9.72 -4.13
C GLN A 39 11.05 -9.19 -5.31
N GLN A 40 11.04 -9.88 -6.46
CA GLN A 40 11.76 -9.48 -7.67
C GLN A 40 10.99 -8.50 -8.57
N GLN A 41 9.67 -8.35 -8.41
CA GLN A 41 8.86 -7.33 -9.08
C GLN A 41 8.63 -6.10 -8.20
N LEU A 42 8.77 -6.25 -6.88
CA LEU A 42 8.80 -5.17 -5.89
C LEU A 42 10.19 -4.50 -5.83
N THR A 43 10.75 -4.14 -6.98
CA THR A 43 11.99 -3.34 -7.06
C THR A 43 11.78 -1.90 -6.60
N SER A 44 10.54 -1.50 -6.31
CA SER A 44 10.21 -0.27 -5.60
C SER A 44 10.43 -0.46 -4.10
N ILE A 45 11.23 0.42 -3.54
CA ILE A 45 11.92 0.37 -2.24
C ILE A 45 11.00 0.27 -0.99
N ASN A 46 9.68 0.17 -1.16
CA ASN A 46 8.71 0.51 -0.11
C ASN A 46 7.95 -0.69 0.51
N SER A 47 8.19 -1.92 0.06
CA SER A 47 7.54 -3.12 0.61
C SER A 47 8.56 -4.13 1.14
N VAL A 48 8.54 -4.42 2.44
CA VAL A 48 9.48 -5.32 3.10
C VAL A 48 8.73 -6.41 3.87
N GLY A 49 9.02 -7.68 3.58
CA GLY A 49 8.62 -8.82 4.41
C GLY A 49 8.56 -10.14 3.64
N PRO A 50 9.09 -11.26 4.17
CA PRO A 50 9.08 -12.56 3.51
C PRO A 50 7.71 -13.27 3.58
N PHE A 51 6.72 -12.64 4.21
CA PHE A 51 5.43 -13.24 4.58
C PHE A 51 4.29 -12.81 3.67
N THR A 52 4.58 -12.60 2.39
CA THR A 52 3.54 -12.42 1.40
C THR A 52 3.02 -13.78 0.94
N VAL A 53 1.70 -13.86 0.79
CA VAL A 53 0.99 -15.05 0.30
C VAL A 53 0.18 -14.58 -0.90
N ASP A 54 0.19 -15.39 -1.96
CA ASP A 54 -0.63 -15.24 -3.16
C ASP A 54 -0.18 -14.18 -4.20
N VAL A 55 -1.05 -14.03 -5.21
CA VAL A 55 -0.96 -13.12 -6.35
C VAL A 55 -1.38 -11.71 -5.92
N GLU A 56 -0.70 -10.71 -6.45
CA GLU A 56 -1.06 -9.30 -6.29
C GLU A 56 -2.49 -9.03 -6.78
N ASN A 57 -3.26 -8.21 -6.05
CA ASN A 57 -4.54 -7.69 -6.53
C ASN A 57 -4.46 -6.18 -6.78
N GLU A 58 -5.49 -5.61 -7.45
CA GLU A 58 -5.52 -4.18 -7.79
C GLU A 58 -5.33 -3.26 -6.58
N ASN A 59 -5.83 -3.65 -5.41
CA ASN A 59 -5.68 -2.92 -4.16
C ASN A 59 -4.25 -2.97 -3.62
N GLY A 60 -3.55 -4.09 -3.84
CA GLY A 60 -2.12 -4.23 -3.56
C GLY A 60 -1.31 -3.22 -4.34
N ALA A 61 -1.55 -3.12 -5.65
CA ALA A 61 -0.90 -2.14 -6.51
C ALA A 61 -1.12 -0.70 -5.99
N ARG A 62 -2.34 -0.35 -5.62
CA ARG A 62 -2.71 0.99 -5.11
C ARG A 62 -2.10 1.32 -3.74
N LEU A 63 -1.74 0.31 -2.95
CA LEU A 63 -1.14 0.51 -1.63
C LEU A 63 0.37 0.75 -1.71
N VAL A 64 1.04 0.25 -2.77
CA VAL A 64 2.50 0.30 -2.92
C VAL A 64 2.98 1.34 -3.95
N ASP A 65 2.06 1.93 -4.72
CA ASP A 65 2.29 3.07 -5.63
C ASP A 65 2.58 4.36 -4.84
#